data_AF-A0A679HUK0-F1
#
_entry.id   AF-A0A679HUK0-F1
#
_cell.length_a   1.000
_cell.length_b   1.000
_cell.length_c   1.000
_cell.angle_alpha   90.00
_cell.angle_beta   90.00
_cell.angle_gamma   90.00
#
_symmetry.space_group_name_H-M   'P 1'
#
loop_
_entity.id
_entity.type
_entity.pdbx_description
1 polymer ?
#
loop_
_entity_poly.entity_id
_entity_poly.type
_entity_poly.pdbx_seq_one_letter_code
_entity_poly.pdbx_strand_id
1 'polypeptide(L)'
;MISPETLSTVLRGVQVLDRDTLTGLGFFESKTGNPAFLQAEISVLAPSLSQALGKASPKDMATFYTVVLDVNRKRAVTSGGIFIDNQRRLHLTLANCRSTPSGGQDYTSAMELDTRDEPLLPVSQHRFRTAFQPDEAWIKSSQLEKRPSFPAYETAYGDPAKTIVIDLNRIPPPA
;
A
#
# COMPACT_ATOMS: atom_id res chain seq x y z
N MET A 1 -15.93 -3.55 11.62
CA MET A 1 -16.08 -2.34 10.79
C MET A 1 -15.05 -1.29 11.22
N ILE A 2 -14.42 -0.62 10.27
CA ILE A 2 -13.42 0.45 10.48
C ILE A 2 -14.01 1.77 9.97
N SER A 3 -13.79 2.88 10.68
CA SER A 3 -14.32 4.18 10.26
C SER A 3 -13.44 4.83 9.17
N PRO A 4 -13.99 5.73 8.33
CA PRO A 4 -13.21 6.48 7.35
C PRO A 4 -12.08 7.31 7.97
N GLU A 5 -12.28 7.85 9.17
CA GLU A 5 -11.30 8.68 9.89
C GLU A 5 -10.12 7.83 10.36
N THR A 6 -10.39 6.66 10.97
CA THR A 6 -9.33 5.70 11.33
C THR A 6 -8.58 5.26 10.08
N LEU A 7 -9.28 4.96 8.99
CA LEU A 7 -8.63 4.54 7.75
C LEU A 7 -7.79 5.66 7.13
N SER A 8 -8.23 6.92 7.23
CA SER A 8 -7.42 8.08 6.82
C SER A 8 -6.13 8.18 7.63
N THR A 9 -6.19 7.97 8.94
CA THR A 9 -4.99 7.93 9.81
C THR A 9 -4.07 6.79 9.43
N VAL A 10 -4.62 5.61 9.13
CA VAL A 10 -3.82 4.48 8.62
C VAL A 10 -3.14 4.84 7.30
N LEU A 11 -3.87 5.31 6.28
CA LEU A 11 -3.28 5.61 4.97
C LEU A 11 -2.21 6.71 5.06
N ARG A 12 -2.38 7.71 5.94
CA ARG A 12 -1.35 8.73 6.23
C ARG A 12 -0.07 8.14 6.82
N GLY A 13 -0.20 7.07 7.61
CA GLY A 13 0.91 6.37 8.25
C GLY A 13 1.74 5.49 7.31
N VAL A 14 1.22 5.13 6.13
CA VAL A 14 1.91 4.23 5.20
C VAL A 14 3.05 4.98 4.50
N GLN A 15 4.26 4.44 4.62
CA GLN A 15 5.47 4.97 4.03
C GLN A 15 6.06 3.99 3.01
N VAL A 16 6.78 4.54 2.04
CA VAL A 16 7.51 3.81 1.01
C VAL A 16 8.98 4.20 1.06
N LEU A 17 9.84 3.18 1.06
CA LEU A 17 11.29 3.27 1.04
C LEU A 17 11.75 2.76 -0.32
N ASP A 18 12.19 3.66 -1.19
CA ASP A 18 12.72 3.27 -2.51
C ASP A 18 13.99 2.43 -2.35
N ARG A 19 14.11 1.35 -3.13
CA ARG A 19 15.24 0.42 -3.03
C ARG A 19 16.43 0.88 -3.87
N ASP A 20 16.19 1.69 -4.89
CA ASP A 20 17.24 2.12 -5.84
C ASP A 20 18.16 3.21 -5.25
N THR A 21 17.69 3.98 -4.26
CA THR A 21 18.48 4.98 -3.53
C THR A 21 19.42 4.39 -2.47
N LEU A 22 19.40 3.07 -2.24
CA LEU A 22 20.26 2.40 -1.25
C LEU A 22 21.69 2.12 -1.75
N THR A 23 22.09 2.65 -2.92
CA THR A 23 23.37 2.31 -3.58
C THR A 23 24.51 3.32 -3.39
N GLY A 24 24.36 4.38 -2.59
CA GLY A 24 25.43 5.35 -2.38
C GLY A 24 25.47 5.92 -0.97
N LEU A 25 26.64 5.85 -0.34
CA LEU A 25 27.07 6.53 0.91
C LEU A 25 25.98 7.37 1.60
N GLY A 26 25.20 6.73 2.48
CA GLY A 26 24.11 7.39 3.18
C GLY A 26 23.58 6.56 4.34
N PHE A 27 24.47 6.04 5.20
CA PHE A 27 24.13 5.46 6.51
C PHE A 27 23.64 6.51 7.53
N PHE A 28 22.95 7.56 7.07
CA PHE A 28 22.26 8.51 7.92
C PHE A 28 20.76 8.30 7.77
N GLU A 29 20.26 7.38 8.59
CA GLU A 29 18.98 7.39 9.29
C GLU A 29 17.97 8.50 8.90
N SER A 30 17.35 8.43 7.72
CA SER A 30 15.99 8.94 7.56
C SER A 30 15.03 7.79 7.84
N LYS A 31 14.68 7.60 9.12
CA LYS A 31 13.65 6.64 9.57
C LYS A 31 12.27 6.86 8.91
N THR A 32 12.08 8.00 8.27
CA THR A 32 10.87 8.41 7.56
C THR A 32 11.02 8.16 6.06
N GLY A 33 10.31 7.16 5.55
CA GLY A 33 10.09 6.99 4.11
C GLY A 33 9.23 8.09 3.52
N ASN A 34 8.99 8.01 2.21
CA ASN A 34 8.06 8.90 1.53
C ASN A 34 6.62 8.43 1.77
N PRO A 35 5.63 9.32 1.96
CA PRO A 35 4.23 8.91 2.08
C PRO A 35 3.80 8.07 0.87
N ALA A 36 3.12 6.95 1.12
CA ALA A 36 2.60 6.11 0.05
C ALA A 36 1.44 6.78 -0.69
N PHE A 37 0.59 7.50 0.06
CA PHE A 37 -0.61 8.16 -0.43
C PHE A 37 -0.53 9.67 -0.23
N LEU A 38 -0.98 10.43 -1.23
CA LEU A 38 -1.18 11.87 -1.12
C LEU A 38 -2.45 12.18 -0.36
N GLN A 39 -2.52 13.35 0.28
CA GLN A 39 -3.72 13.76 1.04
C GLN A 39 -4.99 13.75 0.18
N ALA A 40 -4.89 14.14 -1.10
CA ALA A 40 -6.00 14.08 -2.05
C ALA A 40 -6.46 12.64 -2.33
N GLU A 41 -5.53 11.68 -2.43
CA GLU A 41 -5.85 10.26 -2.60
C GLU A 41 -6.54 9.72 -1.35
N ILE A 42 -6.03 10.06 -0.16
CA ILE A 42 -6.59 9.62 1.13
C ILE A 42 -8.03 10.08 1.28
N SER A 43 -8.34 11.33 0.93
CA SER A 43 -9.70 11.89 1.00
C SER A 43 -10.71 11.15 0.10
N VAL A 44 -10.26 10.47 -0.96
CA VAL A 44 -11.12 9.66 -1.84
C VAL A 44 -11.13 8.19 -1.42
N LEU A 45 -9.97 7.63 -1.09
CA LEU A 45 -9.79 6.22 -0.77
C LEU A 45 -10.38 5.84 0.59
N ALA A 46 -10.15 6.64 1.63
CA ALA A 46 -10.56 6.28 2.98
C ALA A 46 -12.08 6.03 3.13
N PRO A 47 -13.00 6.90 2.66
CA PRO A 47 -14.44 6.60 2.75
C PRO A 47 -14.83 5.38 1.91
N SER A 48 -14.29 5.27 0.68
CA SER A 48 -14.61 4.18 -0.25
C SER A 48 -14.16 2.81 0.28
N LEU A 49 -12.94 2.75 0.80
CA LEU A 49 -12.38 1.53 1.38
C LEU A 49 -13.03 1.18 2.71
N SER A 50 -13.39 2.15 3.55
CA SER A 50 -14.16 1.90 4.77
C SER A 50 -15.51 1.27 4.45
N GLN A 51 -16.21 1.78 3.43
CA GLN A 51 -17.46 1.19 2.96
C GLN A 51 -17.27 -0.22 2.37
N ALA A 52 -16.23 -0.42 1.56
CA ALA A 52 -15.92 -1.73 0.98
C ALA A 52 -15.59 -2.77 2.07
N LEU A 53 -14.74 -2.42 3.02
CA LEU A 53 -14.40 -3.26 4.18
C LEU A 53 -15.58 -3.49 5.14
N GLY A 54 -16.56 -2.60 5.15
CA GLY A 54 -17.81 -2.79 5.90
C GLY A 54 -18.73 -3.85 5.28
N LYS A 55 -18.60 -4.10 3.96
CA LYS A 55 -19.36 -5.12 3.21
C LYS A 55 -18.58 -6.43 3.03
N ALA A 56 -17.26 -6.35 3.08
CA ALA A 56 -16.34 -7.47 2.92
C ALA A 56 -16.45 -8.46 4.08
N SER A 57 -16.43 -9.76 3.77
CA SER A 57 -16.11 -10.79 4.76
C SER A 57 -14.69 -10.56 5.30
N PRO A 58 -14.35 -11.03 6.52
CA PRO A 58 -12.94 -11.10 6.96
C PRO A 58 -12.01 -11.88 6.01
N LYS A 59 -12.61 -12.61 5.06
CA LYS A 59 -11.93 -13.36 4.01
C LYS A 59 -11.74 -12.61 2.70
N ASP A 60 -12.41 -11.47 2.53
CA ASP A 60 -12.41 -10.73 1.29
C ASP A 60 -11.42 -9.57 1.38
N MET A 61 -10.78 -9.28 0.25
CA MET A 61 -9.88 -8.15 0.10
C MET A 61 -10.58 -7.03 -0.66
N ALA A 62 -10.60 -5.83 -0.07
CA ALA A 62 -10.95 -4.63 -0.81
C ALA A 62 -9.72 -4.18 -1.60
N THR A 63 -9.88 -3.90 -2.89
CA THR A 63 -8.80 -3.43 -3.75
C THR A 63 -8.96 -1.96 -4.08
N PHE A 64 -7.86 -1.30 -4.42
CA PHE A 64 -7.87 0.09 -4.84
C PHE A 64 -6.92 0.31 -6.01
N TYR A 65 -7.27 1.29 -6.84
CA TYR A 65 -6.48 1.72 -7.97
C TYR A 65 -6.69 3.23 -8.16
N THR A 66 -5.64 4.01 -7.93
CA THR A 66 -5.64 5.45 -8.19
C THR A 66 -4.64 5.78 -9.27
N VAL A 67 -5.00 6.76 -10.09
CA VAL A 67 -4.12 7.37 -11.09
C VAL A 67 -4.00 8.83 -10.75
N VAL A 68 -2.76 9.27 -10.52
CA VAL A 68 -2.41 10.68 -10.37
C VAL A 68 -1.49 11.09 -11.51
N LEU A 69 -1.50 12.37 -11.88
CA LEU A 69 -0.51 12.91 -12.80
C LEU A 69 0.74 13.27 -12.00
N ASP A 70 1.90 12.77 -12.44
CA ASP A 70 3.19 13.17 -11.87
C ASP A 70 3.58 14.60 -12.29
N VAL A 71 4.73 15.06 -11.80
CA VAL A 71 5.26 16.41 -12.11
C VAL A 71 5.51 16.64 -13.61
N ASN A 72 5.69 15.57 -14.39
CA ASN A 72 5.89 15.59 -15.83
C ASN A 72 4.58 15.31 -16.61
N ARG A 73 3.43 15.34 -15.93
CA ARG A 73 2.09 15.00 -16.47
C ARG A 73 1.97 13.57 -17.00
N LYS A 74 2.84 12.66 -16.56
CA LYS A 74 2.71 11.22 -16.82
C LYS A 74 1.76 10.60 -15.80
N ARG A 75 1.04 9.56 -16.22
CA ARG A 75 0.17 8.80 -15.32
C ARG A 75 1.01 7.98 -14.35
N ALA A 76 0.80 8.20 -13.06
CA ALA A 76 1.41 7.45 -11.98
C ALA A 76 0.31 6.70 -11.22
N VAL A 77 0.50 5.39 -11.08
CA VAL A 77 -0.47 4.46 -10.50
C VAL A 77 -0.08 4.14 -9.06
N THR A 78 -1.04 4.24 -8.15
CA THR A 78 -0.96 3.68 -6.80
C THR A 78 -2.08 2.66 -6.65
N SER A 79 -1.73 1.40 -6.42
CA SER A 79 -2.72 0.32 -6.39
C SER A 79 -2.32 -0.80 -5.44
N GLY A 80 -3.31 -1.53 -4.97
CA GLY A 80 -3.09 -2.55 -3.98
C GLY A 80 -4.39 -3.13 -3.42
N GLY A 81 -4.24 -3.77 -2.27
CA GLY A 81 -5.33 -4.42 -1.57
C GLY A 81 -5.21 -4.27 -0.06
N ILE A 82 -6.36 -4.29 0.59
CA ILE A 82 -6.52 -4.18 2.02
C ILE A 82 -7.57 -5.17 2.53
N PHE A 83 -7.28 -5.83 3.64
CA PHE A 83 -8.26 -6.62 4.37
C PHE A 83 -8.04 -6.50 5.87
N ILE A 84 -9.05 -6.85 6.66
CA ILE A 84 -9.00 -6.87 8.12
C ILE A 84 -9.28 -8.28 8.60
N ASP A 85 -8.35 -8.84 9.38
CA ASP A 85 -8.51 -10.18 9.94
C ASP A 85 -9.37 -10.18 11.21
N ASN A 86 -9.63 -11.39 11.72
CA ASN A 86 -10.43 -11.60 12.94
C ASN A 86 -9.78 -11.02 14.21
N GLN A 87 -8.48 -10.71 14.17
CA GLN A 87 -7.73 -10.12 15.28
C GLN A 87 -7.71 -8.58 15.21
N ARG A 88 -8.50 -7.99 14.30
CA ARG A 88 -8.52 -6.55 14.00
C ARG A 88 -7.16 -6.03 13.52
N ARG A 89 -6.41 -6.85 12.79
CA ARG A 89 -5.19 -6.41 12.12
C ARG A 89 -5.53 -6.06 10.68
N LEU A 90 -5.10 -4.88 10.25
CA LEU A 90 -5.24 -4.43 8.89
C LEU A 90 -3.99 -4.85 8.12
N HIS A 91 -4.21 -5.63 7.07
CA HIS A 91 -3.17 -6.06 6.14
C HIS A 91 -3.28 -5.21 4.89
N LEU A 92 -2.20 -4.57 4.50
CA LEU A 92 -2.14 -3.72 3.31
C LEU A 92 -0.97 -4.15 2.44
N THR A 93 -1.25 -4.39 1.17
CA THR A 93 -0.25 -4.71 0.14
C THR A 93 -0.30 -3.63 -0.93
N LEU A 94 0.85 -3.01 -1.22
CA LEU A 94 1.00 -2.09 -2.34
C LEU A 94 1.62 -2.82 -3.53
N ALA A 95 0.86 -3.01 -4.60
CA ALA A 95 1.43 -3.53 -5.84
C ALA A 95 2.24 -2.45 -6.57
N ASN A 96 1.65 -1.25 -6.61
CA ASN A 96 2.18 -0.06 -7.28
C ASN A 96 2.16 1.13 -6.33
N CYS A 97 3.22 1.92 -6.34
CA CYS A 97 3.30 3.19 -5.62
C CYS A 97 3.86 4.25 -6.57
N ARG A 98 2.99 5.18 -7.01
CA ARG A 98 3.32 6.19 -8.03
C ARG A 98 4.10 5.62 -9.23
N SER A 99 3.75 4.40 -9.62
CA SER A 99 4.45 3.66 -10.68
C SER A 99 3.91 4.10 -12.03
N THR A 100 4.79 4.49 -12.95
CA THR A 100 4.39 4.85 -14.31
C THR A 100 4.26 3.58 -15.16
N PRO A 101 3.14 3.36 -15.87
CA PRO A 101 2.93 2.16 -16.71
C PRO A 101 3.88 1.98 -17.90
N SER A 102 4.89 2.83 -18.05
CA SER A 102 5.83 2.84 -19.17
C SER A 102 7.27 2.82 -18.64
N GLY A 103 7.92 1.66 -18.71
CA GLY A 103 9.36 1.57 -18.55
C GLY A 103 10.05 2.28 -19.72
N GLY A 104 10.82 3.32 -19.44
CA GLY A 104 11.78 3.87 -20.38
C GLY A 104 11.21 4.80 -21.46
N GLN A 105 12.13 5.53 -22.08
CA GLN A 105 11.92 6.60 -23.06
C GLN A 105 11.38 6.12 -24.42
N ASP A 106 10.70 4.98 -24.49
CA ASP A 106 10.39 4.31 -25.74
C ASP A 106 8.92 4.48 -26.11
N TYR A 107 8.67 5.46 -26.97
CA TYR A 107 7.39 5.75 -27.63
C TYR A 107 6.88 4.62 -28.56
N THR A 108 7.43 3.41 -28.46
CA THR A 108 7.17 2.28 -29.37
C THR A 108 6.34 1.15 -28.75
N SER A 109 6.07 1.16 -27.44
CA SER A 109 5.20 0.17 -26.79
C SER A 109 3.75 0.68 -26.70
N ALA A 110 3.01 0.49 -27.78
CA ALA A 110 1.68 1.06 -28.05
C ALA A 110 0.51 0.39 -27.31
N MET A 111 0.67 -0.01 -26.05
CA MET A 111 -0.46 -0.42 -25.23
C MET A 111 -0.15 -0.08 -23.77
N GLU A 112 -0.71 1.04 -23.28
CA GLU A 112 -0.79 1.26 -21.83
C GLU A 112 -1.53 0.06 -21.25
N LEU A 113 -0.84 -0.77 -20.45
CA LEU A 113 -1.49 -1.86 -19.74
C LEU A 113 -2.49 -1.26 -18.74
N ASP A 114 -3.77 -1.30 -19.08
CA ASP A 114 -4.85 -0.92 -18.17
C ASP A 114 -5.07 -2.07 -17.18
N THR A 115 -4.44 -1.97 -16.02
CA THR A 115 -4.50 -2.97 -14.95
C THR A 115 -5.52 -2.63 -13.87
N ARG A 116 -6.53 -1.78 -14.17
CA ARG A 116 -7.58 -1.44 -13.21
C ARG A 116 -8.34 -2.66 -12.71
N ASP A 117 -8.54 -3.66 -13.57
CA ASP A 117 -9.21 -4.92 -13.23
C ASP A 117 -8.28 -5.89 -12.45
N GLU A 118 -6.97 -5.61 -12.45
CA GLU A 118 -5.94 -6.38 -11.76
C GLU A 118 -5.08 -5.48 -10.85
N PRO A 119 -5.66 -4.84 -9.83
CA PRO A 119 -5.01 -3.79 -9.02
C PRO A 119 -3.82 -4.27 -8.20
N LEU A 120 -3.67 -5.59 -8.04
CA LEU A 120 -2.54 -6.23 -7.36
C LEU A 120 -1.40 -6.60 -8.33
N LEU A 121 -1.58 -6.42 -9.64
CA LEU A 121 -0.53 -6.64 -10.64
C LEU A 121 0.40 -5.41 -10.71
N PRO A 122 1.72 -5.58 -10.53
CA PRO A 122 2.67 -4.48 -10.71
C PRO A 122 2.68 -4.00 -12.17
N VAL A 123 2.53 -2.69 -12.39
CA VAL A 123 2.59 -2.07 -13.73
C VAL A 123 4.01 -1.69 -14.15
N SER A 124 4.97 -1.77 -13.24
CA SER A 124 6.37 -1.48 -13.49
C SER A 124 7.27 -2.33 -12.59
N GLN A 125 8.56 -2.37 -12.91
CA GLN A 125 9.56 -3.03 -12.08
C GLN A 125 9.97 -2.22 -10.84
N HIS A 126 9.27 -1.13 -10.48
CA HIS A 126 9.64 -0.25 -9.36
C HIS A 126 9.82 -1.03 -8.07
N ARG A 127 11.04 -1.00 -7.52
CA ARG A 127 11.42 -1.75 -6.32
C ARG A 127 11.38 -0.84 -5.11
N PHE A 128 10.48 -1.13 -4.20
CA PHE A 128 10.34 -0.39 -2.96
C PHE A 128 10.00 -1.33 -1.79
N ARG A 129 10.14 -0.82 -0.58
CA ARG A 129 9.64 -1.44 0.65
C ARG A 129 8.57 -0.58 1.28
N THR A 130 7.60 -1.20 1.92
CA THR A 130 6.57 -0.54 2.71
C THR A 130 6.95 -0.51 4.17
N ALA A 131 6.67 0.62 4.82
CA ALA A 131 6.82 0.82 6.25
C ALA A 131 5.57 1.52 6.79
N PHE A 132 5.43 1.54 8.12
CA PHE A 132 4.29 2.18 8.77
C PHE A 132 4.74 3.07 9.94
N GLN A 133 4.02 4.17 10.12
CA GLN A 133 4.10 5.04 11.29
C GLN A 133 2.67 5.29 11.81
N PRO A 134 2.45 5.25 13.13
CA PRO A 134 3.45 5.13 14.19
C PRO A 134 3.93 3.67 14.39
N ASP A 135 5.18 3.47 14.86
CA ASP A 135 5.83 2.14 14.98
C ASP A 135 5.10 1.24 16.00
N GLU A 136 4.41 1.81 16.98
CA GLU A 136 3.67 1.09 18.03
C GLU A 136 2.51 0.25 17.46
N ALA A 137 1.92 0.71 16.35
CA ALA A 137 0.85 0.02 15.64
C ALA A 137 1.38 -0.86 14.50
N TRP A 138 2.67 -0.79 14.16
CA TRP A 138 3.26 -1.61 13.12
C TRP A 138 3.65 -2.99 13.65
N ILE A 139 3.01 -4.04 13.14
CA ILE A 139 3.41 -5.42 13.43
C ILE A 139 4.50 -5.82 12.42
N LYS A 140 5.73 -5.98 12.91
CA LYS A 140 6.88 -6.37 12.08
C LYS A 140 6.78 -7.85 11.71
N SER A 141 7.28 -8.22 10.53
CA SER A 141 7.19 -9.60 10.04
C SER A 141 7.83 -10.64 10.99
N SER A 142 8.82 -10.25 11.78
CA SER A 142 9.43 -11.10 12.82
C SER A 142 8.50 -11.41 14.00
N GLN A 143 7.47 -10.59 14.22
CA GLN A 143 6.48 -10.72 15.30
C GLN A 143 5.20 -11.44 14.84
N LEU A 144 5.02 -11.61 13.52
CA LEU A 144 3.93 -12.43 13.01
C LEU A 144 4.25 -13.89 13.34
N GLU A 145 3.46 -14.50 14.23
CA GLU A 145 3.43 -15.96 14.35
C GLU A 145 3.23 -16.55 12.96
N LYS A 146 3.97 -17.60 12.58
CA LYS A 146 3.80 -18.33 11.31
C LYS A 146 2.47 -19.10 11.25
N ARG A 147 1.39 -18.46 11.67
CA ARG A 147 0.03 -18.96 11.50
C ARG A 147 -0.52 -18.29 10.25
N PRO A 148 -1.01 -19.05 9.27
CA PRO A 148 -1.61 -18.48 8.08
C PRO A 148 -2.94 -17.86 8.49
N SER A 149 -2.93 -16.63 8.97
CA SER A 149 -4.16 -15.90 9.26
C SER A 149 -4.92 -15.63 7.96
N PHE A 150 -4.26 -15.61 6.79
CA PHE A 150 -4.92 -15.68 5.48
C PHE A 150 -3.96 -16.10 4.33
N PRO A 151 -3.87 -17.40 3.95
CA PRO A 151 -2.80 -17.89 3.06
C PRO A 151 -2.94 -17.52 1.57
N ALA A 152 -4.14 -17.23 1.08
CA ALA A 152 -4.37 -17.10 -0.37
C ALA A 152 -3.72 -15.84 -0.99
N TYR A 153 -3.80 -14.71 -0.31
CA TYR A 153 -3.23 -13.45 -0.82
C TYR A 153 -1.74 -13.30 -0.52
N GLU A 154 -1.31 -13.84 0.63
CA GLU A 154 0.09 -13.85 1.05
C GLU A 154 0.98 -14.67 0.10
N THR A 155 0.41 -15.66 -0.60
CA THR A 155 1.13 -16.46 -1.61
C THR A 155 0.97 -15.94 -3.04
N ALA A 156 -0.19 -15.38 -3.40
CA ALA A 156 -0.46 -14.91 -4.76
C ALA A 156 0.14 -13.53 -5.09
N TYR A 157 0.24 -12.64 -4.10
CA TYR A 157 0.69 -11.26 -4.28
C TYR A 157 1.78 -10.83 -3.28
N GLY A 158 2.22 -11.78 -2.44
CA GLY A 158 3.08 -11.52 -1.29
C GLY A 158 4.53 -11.36 -1.64
N ASP A 159 4.90 -10.23 -2.22
CA ASP A 159 6.20 -9.65 -1.90
C ASP A 159 6.11 -9.14 -0.45
N PRO A 160 6.78 -9.78 0.54
CA PRO A 160 6.72 -9.34 1.92
C PRO A 160 7.30 -7.94 2.11
N ALA A 161 8.13 -7.48 1.16
CA ALA A 161 8.66 -6.12 1.17
C ALA A 161 7.57 -5.08 0.91
N LYS A 162 6.46 -5.45 0.25
CA LYS A 162 5.38 -4.57 -0.17
C LYS A 162 4.11 -4.68 0.69
N THR A 163 4.19 -5.48 1.75
CA THR A 163 3.06 -5.76 2.65
C THR A 163 3.37 -5.29 4.06
N ILE A 164 2.40 -4.66 4.70
CA ILE A 164 2.46 -4.26 6.11
C ILE A 164 1.23 -4.77 6.86
N VAL A 165 1.44 -5.06 8.14
CA VAL A 165 0.38 -5.47 9.06
C VAL A 165 0.31 -4.46 10.20
N ILE A 166 -0.90 -3.96 10.47
CA ILE A 166 -1.16 -2.85 11.38
C ILE A 166 -2.15 -3.30 12.45
N ASP A 167 -1.80 -3.14 13.72
CA ASP A 167 -2.72 -3.34 14.84
C ASP A 167 -3.65 -2.14 14.97
N LEU A 168 -4.91 -2.31 14.55
CA LEU A 168 -5.89 -1.22 14.59
C LEU A 168 -6.23 -0.76 16.01
N ASN A 169 -5.94 -1.56 17.05
CA ASN A 169 -6.19 -1.18 18.44
C ASN A 169 -5.11 -0.24 19.00
N ARG A 170 -4.00 -0.08 18.26
CA ARG A 170 -2.86 0.78 18.63
C ARG A 170 -2.75 2.01 17.75
N ILE A 171 -3.68 2.20 16.82
CA ILE A 171 -3.74 3.41 16.00
C ILE A 171 -4.19 4.58 16.87
N PRO A 172 -3.47 5.72 16.86
CA PRO A 172 -3.89 6.91 17.57
C PRO A 172 -5.26 7.38 17.08
N PRO A 173 -6.07 8.00 17.94
CA PRO A 173 -7.36 8.54 17.53
C PRO A 173 -7.17 9.54 16.38
N PRO A 174 -8.14 9.65 15.45
CA PRO A 174 -8.07 10.64 14.39
C PRO A 174 -7.95 12.05 14.98
N ALA A 175 -6.95 12.80 14.51
CA ALA A 175 -6.77 14.21 14.84
C ALA A 175 -7.77 15.10 14.09
#